data_AF-A0A455B1V0-F1
#
_entry.id   AF-A0A455B1V0-F1
#
_cell.length_a   1.000
_cell.length_b   1.000
_cell.length_c   1.000
_cell.angle_alpha   90.00
_cell.angle_beta   90.00
_cell.angle_gamma   90.00
#
_symmetry.space_group_name_H-M   'P 1'
#
loop_
_entity.id
_entity.type
_entity.pdbx_description
1 polymer ?
#
loop_
_entity_poly.entity_id
_entity_poly.type
_entity_poly.pdbx_seq_one_letter_code
_entity_poly.pdbx_strand_id
1 'polypeptide(L)'
;MFIVSFIGVLASLRDNLCLLQAFMYILGICLIIELIGGVVALIFRNQTIDFLNDNIRRGIENYYDDLDFKNIMDFVQKEFKCCGGEDYRDWSQNQYHDCNAPGPLACGVPYTCCFRNTTEVVNTMCGYRTIDKEVMSLKSLSSRKAALPVPSPG
;
A
#
# COMPACT_ATOMS: atom_id res chain seq x y z
N MET A 1 14.56 -15.60 -8.12
CA MET A 1 14.93 -16.46 -6.97
C MET A 1 15.08 -17.93 -7.36
N PHE A 2 14.07 -18.60 -7.95
CA PHE A 2 14.17 -20.03 -8.31
C PHE A 2 15.44 -20.45 -9.07
N ILE A 3 15.83 -19.73 -10.12
CA ILE A 3 17.02 -20.08 -10.93
C ILE A 3 18.31 -19.98 -10.11
N VAL A 4 18.49 -18.87 -9.37
CA VAL A 4 19.67 -18.63 -8.53
C VAL A 4 19.76 -19.69 -7.42
N SER A 5 18.63 -20.01 -6.79
CA SER A 5 18.55 -21.07 -5.77
C SER A 5 18.87 -22.46 -6.35
N PHE A 6 18.36 -22.78 -7.54
CA PHE A 6 18.63 -24.06 -8.19
C PHE A 6 20.11 -24.22 -8.56
N ILE A 7 20.72 -23.17 -9.11
CA ILE A 7 22.17 -23.14 -9.40
C ILE A 7 22.98 -23.32 -8.11
N GLY A 8 22.58 -22.63 -7.02
CA GLY A 8 23.24 -22.78 -5.72
C GLY A 8 23.19 -24.21 -5.17
N VAL A 9 22.01 -24.86 -5.24
CA VAL A 9 21.85 -26.26 -4.82
C VAL A 9 22.67 -27.21 -5.69
N LEU A 10 22.65 -27.03 -7.03
CA LEU A 10 23.46 -27.84 -7.93
C LEU A 10 24.96 -27.65 -7.71
N ALA A 11 25.42 -26.43 -7.42
CA ALA A 11 26.83 -26.11 -7.19
C ALA A 11 27.35 -26.87 -5.96
N SER A 12 26.55 -26.88 -4.90
CA SER A 12 26.87 -27.59 -3.65
C SER A 12 26.81 -29.11 -3.82
N LEU A 13 25.87 -29.66 -4.58
CA LEU A 13 25.71 -31.11 -4.74
C LEU A 13 26.73 -31.74 -5.69
N ARG A 14 27.15 -31.03 -6.73
CA ARG A 14 28.10 -31.53 -7.74
C ARG A 14 29.56 -31.26 -7.38
N ASP A 15 29.83 -30.60 -6.25
CA ASP A 15 31.17 -30.13 -5.83
C ASP A 15 31.95 -29.47 -6.98
N ASN A 16 31.23 -28.69 -7.79
CA ASN A 16 31.78 -28.08 -8.99
C ASN A 16 32.23 -26.65 -8.68
N LEU A 17 33.54 -26.48 -8.54
CA LEU A 17 34.18 -25.21 -8.20
C LEU A 17 33.81 -24.07 -9.17
N CYS A 18 33.63 -24.37 -10.45
CA CYS A 18 33.22 -23.38 -11.46
C CYS A 18 31.77 -22.91 -11.23
N LEU A 19 30.85 -23.83 -10.93
CA LEU A 19 29.45 -23.48 -10.64
C LEU A 19 29.33 -22.70 -9.33
N LEU A 20 30.14 -23.05 -8.32
CA LEU A 20 30.22 -22.34 -7.05
C LEU A 20 30.76 -20.92 -7.23
N GLN A 21 31.82 -20.74 -8.02
CA GLN A 21 32.34 -19.41 -8.37
C GLN A 21 31.30 -18.57 -9.10
N ALA A 22 30.61 -19.14 -10.10
CA ALA A 22 29.54 -18.45 -10.82
C ALA A 22 28.42 -17.98 -9.87
N PHE A 23 27.99 -18.84 -8.93
CA PHE A 23 27.01 -18.47 -7.92
C PHE A 23 27.48 -17.33 -7.02
N MET A 24 28.73 -17.38 -6.54
CA MET A 24 29.34 -16.31 -5.73
C MET A 24 29.40 -14.97 -6.49
N TYR A 25 29.76 -14.98 -7.77
CA TYR A 25 29.78 -13.77 -8.59
C TYR A 25 28.38 -13.20 -8.81
N ILE A 26 27.37 -14.05 -9.08
CA ILE A 26 25.98 -13.60 -9.23
C ILE A 26 25.50 -12.94 -7.94
N LEU A 27 25.71 -13.58 -6.78
CA LEU A 27 25.34 -13.00 -5.49
C LEU A 27 26.11 -11.70 -5.20
N GLY A 28 27.40 -11.66 -5.51
CA GLY A 28 28.22 -10.45 -5.37
C GLY A 28 27.67 -9.30 -6.21
N ILE A 29 27.32 -9.55 -7.47
CA ILE A 29 26.71 -8.55 -8.36
C ILE A 29 25.35 -8.10 -7.83
N CYS A 30 24.50 -9.03 -7.38
CA CYS A 30 23.21 -8.70 -6.78
C CYS A 30 23.38 -7.78 -5.55
N LEU A 31 24.32 -8.10 -4.66
CA LEU A 31 24.61 -7.29 -3.48
C LEU A 31 25.08 -5.89 -3.87
N ILE A 32 25.98 -5.78 -4.84
CA ILE A 32 26.46 -4.46 -5.32
C ILE A 32 25.29 -3.66 -5.94
N ILE A 33 24.41 -4.30 -6.72
CA ILE A 33 23.22 -3.65 -7.28
C ILE A 33 22.27 -3.19 -6.16
N GLU A 34 22.00 -4.02 -5.17
CA GLU A 34 21.15 -3.69 -4.02
C GLU A 34 21.74 -2.53 -3.20
N LEU A 35 23.05 -2.49 -3.01
CA LEU A 35 23.74 -1.41 -2.31
C LEU A 35 23.66 -0.09 -3.09
N ILE A 36 23.92 -0.13 -4.39
CA ILE A 36 23.78 1.05 -5.26
C ILE A 36 22.32 1.52 -5.26
N GLY A 37 21.36 0.61 -5.45
CA GLY A 37 19.94 0.91 -5.42
C GLY A 37 19.49 1.52 -4.10
N GLY A 38 19.96 0.99 -2.97
CA GLY A 38 19.71 1.53 -1.64
C GLY A 38 20.27 2.93 -1.45
N VAL A 39 21.52 3.18 -1.88
CA VAL A 39 22.13 4.52 -1.82
C VAL A 39 21.36 5.51 -2.69
N VAL A 40 20.98 5.13 -3.92
CA VAL A 40 20.18 5.97 -4.82
C VAL A 40 18.81 6.27 -4.21
N ALA A 41 18.11 5.28 -3.66
CA ALA A 41 16.81 5.47 -3.00
C ALA A 41 16.90 6.41 -1.79
N LEU A 42 18.03 6.39 -1.05
CA LEU A 42 18.26 7.30 0.06
C LEU A 42 18.54 8.74 -0.39
N ILE A 43 19.38 8.93 -1.42
CA ILE A 43 19.69 10.26 -1.97
C ILE A 43 18.44 10.89 -2.59
N PHE A 44 17.69 10.12 -3.38
CA PHE A 44 16.49 10.55 -4.08
C PHE A 44 15.21 10.12 -3.34
N ARG A 45 15.22 10.20 -2.01
CA ARG A 45 14.09 9.76 -1.19
C ARG A 45 12.77 10.39 -1.60
N ASN A 46 12.75 11.71 -1.80
CA ASN A 46 11.52 12.42 -2.15
C ASN A 46 11.00 11.98 -3.51
N GLN A 47 11.85 11.93 -4.55
CA GLN A 47 11.46 11.47 -5.88
C GLN A 47 11.00 10.00 -5.88
N THR A 48 11.61 9.16 -5.03
CA THR A 48 11.22 7.76 -4.88
C THR A 48 9.83 7.64 -4.25
N ILE A 49 9.53 8.47 -3.24
CA ILE A 49 8.20 8.54 -2.61
C ILE A 49 7.18 9.08 -3.62
N ASP A 50 7.50 10.13 -4.37
CA ASP A 50 6.61 10.70 -5.38
C ASP A 50 6.29 9.66 -6.47
N PHE A 51 7.31 8.95 -6.97
CA PHE A 51 7.13 7.86 -7.92
C PHE A 51 6.25 6.74 -7.36
N LEU A 52 6.46 6.33 -6.10
CA LEU A 52 5.61 5.32 -5.45
C LEU A 52 4.16 5.82 -5.33
N ASN A 53 3.95 7.06 -4.88
CA ASN A 53 2.62 7.66 -4.73
C ASN A 53 1.89 7.75 -6.07
N ASP A 54 2.58 8.11 -7.15
CA ASP A 54 2.01 8.13 -8.51
C ASP A 54 1.60 6.73 -8.99
N ASN A 55 2.40 5.71 -8.71
CA ASN A 55 2.03 4.33 -9.02
C ASN A 55 0.83 3.85 -8.19
N ILE A 56 0.76 4.24 -6.91
CA ILE A 56 -0.39 3.93 -6.05
C ILE A 56 -1.64 4.65 -6.57
N ARG A 57 -1.55 5.92 -6.97
CA ARG A 57 -2.69 6.66 -7.55
C ARG A 57 -3.23 6.00 -8.81
N ARG A 58 -2.36 5.54 -9.71
CA ARG A 58 -2.76 4.74 -10.88
C ARG A 58 -3.37 3.39 -10.49
N GLY A 59 -2.88 2.77 -9.43
CA GLY A 59 -3.47 1.55 -8.86
C GLY A 59 -4.86 1.78 -8.25
N ILE A 60 -5.09 2.97 -7.67
CA ILE A 60 -6.39 3.39 -7.13
C ILE A 60 -7.39 3.62 -8.26
N GLU A 61 -6.98 4.27 -9.35
CA GLU A 61 -7.83 4.47 -10.54
C GLU A 61 -8.34 3.14 -11.11
N ASN A 62 -7.48 2.12 -11.19
CA ASN A 62 -7.81 0.78 -11.72
C ASN A 62 -8.20 -0.23 -10.64
N TYR A 63 -8.52 0.22 -9.42
CA TYR A 63 -8.70 -0.66 -8.26
C TYR A 63 -9.85 -1.68 -8.43
N TYR A 64 -10.89 -1.35 -9.18
CA TYR A 64 -12.00 -2.27 -9.46
C TYR A 64 -11.84 -3.05 -10.77
N ASP A 65 -10.97 -2.59 -11.66
CA ASP A 65 -10.72 -3.21 -12.97
C ASP A 65 -9.68 -4.33 -12.87
N ASP A 66 -8.69 -4.18 -11.99
CA ASP A 66 -7.63 -5.16 -11.77
C ASP A 66 -7.70 -5.82 -10.39
N LEU A 67 -8.00 -7.13 -10.38
CA LEU A 67 -8.11 -7.92 -9.16
C LEU A 67 -6.79 -8.02 -8.39
N ASP A 68 -5.65 -8.02 -9.08
CA ASP A 68 -4.34 -8.11 -8.45
C ASP A 68 -4.00 -6.82 -7.68
N PHE A 69 -4.24 -5.66 -8.30
CA PHE A 69 -4.07 -4.37 -7.62
C PHE A 69 -5.01 -4.23 -6.43
N LYS A 70 -6.26 -4.67 -6.58
CA LYS A 70 -7.21 -4.73 -5.48
C LYS A 70 -6.68 -5.52 -4.29
N ASN A 71 -6.23 -6.76 -4.53
CA ASN A 71 -5.74 -7.64 -3.47
C ASN A 71 -4.50 -7.07 -2.77
N ILE A 72 -3.55 -6.54 -3.55
CA ILE A 72 -2.33 -5.93 -3.01
C ILE A 72 -2.68 -4.70 -2.20
N MET A 73 -3.52 -3.80 -2.72
CA MET A 73 -3.88 -2.56 -2.02
C MET A 73 -4.68 -2.86 -0.74
N ASP A 74 -5.61 -3.81 -0.78
CA ASP A 74 -6.34 -4.28 0.39
C ASP A 74 -5.41 -4.83 1.47
N PHE A 75 -4.42 -5.64 1.07
CA PHE A 75 -3.43 -6.18 1.98
C PHE A 75 -2.58 -5.07 2.60
N VAL A 76 -2.03 -4.18 1.78
CA VAL A 76 -1.17 -3.08 2.23
C VAL A 76 -1.91 -2.18 3.23
N GLN A 77 -3.13 -1.76 2.91
CA GLN A 77 -3.92 -0.89 3.78
C GLN A 77 -4.30 -1.58 5.09
N LYS A 78 -4.66 -2.87 5.04
CA LYS A 78 -4.98 -3.65 6.24
C LYS A 78 -3.75 -3.91 7.12
N GLU A 79 -2.60 -4.19 6.53
CA GLU A 79 -1.38 -4.56 7.25
C GLU A 79 -0.70 -3.33 7.85
N PHE A 80 -0.45 -2.32 7.02
CA PHE A 80 0.27 -1.10 7.42
C PHE A 80 -0.64 -0.02 8.01
N LYS A 81 -1.96 -0.26 8.04
CA LYS A 81 -2.96 0.67 8.59
C LYS A 81 -2.90 2.06 7.95
N CYS A 82 -2.62 2.10 6.65
CA CYS A 82 -2.59 3.31 5.84
C CYS A 82 -3.82 3.38 4.93
N CYS A 83 -4.04 4.53 4.28
CA CYS A 83 -5.11 4.72 3.31
C CYS A 83 -4.67 5.69 2.22
N GLY A 84 -4.75 5.26 0.96
CA GLY A 84 -4.22 6.02 -0.18
C GLY A 84 -2.71 5.86 -0.36
N GLY A 85 -2.13 6.68 -1.23
CA GLY A 85 -0.68 6.75 -1.43
C GLY A 85 -0.05 7.78 -0.48
N GLU A 86 -0.53 9.01 -0.58
CA GLU A 86 -0.13 10.14 0.26
C GLU A 86 -1.21 10.46 1.30
N ASP A 87 -2.49 10.45 0.89
CA ASP A 87 -3.62 10.81 1.73
C ASP A 87 -4.84 9.94 1.36
N TYR A 88 -5.77 9.77 2.30
CA TYR A 88 -7.04 9.08 2.06
C TYR A 88 -7.86 9.75 0.95
N ARG A 89 -7.62 11.03 0.67
CA ARG A 89 -8.22 11.77 -0.44
C ARG A 89 -7.80 11.27 -1.82
N ASP A 90 -6.70 10.53 -1.95
CA ASP A 90 -6.28 9.95 -3.24
C ASP A 90 -7.37 9.05 -3.85
N TRP A 91 -8.26 8.49 -3.02
CA TRP A 91 -9.42 7.73 -3.46
C TRP A 91 -10.42 8.53 -4.30
N SER A 92 -10.42 9.87 -4.25
CA SER A 92 -11.29 10.68 -5.10
C SER A 92 -10.95 10.56 -6.58
N GLN A 93 -9.75 10.07 -6.94
CA GLN A 93 -9.38 9.84 -8.35
C GLN A 93 -10.05 8.60 -8.94
N ASN A 94 -10.55 7.68 -8.10
CA ASN A 94 -11.25 6.51 -8.58
C ASN A 94 -12.71 6.84 -8.93
N GLN A 95 -13.16 6.41 -10.11
CA GLN A 95 -14.49 6.68 -10.67
C GLN A 95 -15.69 6.31 -9.76
N TYR A 96 -15.53 5.37 -8.82
CA TYR A 96 -16.59 4.96 -7.89
C TYR A 96 -16.55 5.71 -6.54
N HIS A 97 -15.42 6.30 -6.20
CA HIS A 97 -15.16 6.99 -4.93
C HIS A 97 -15.10 8.51 -5.08
N ASP A 98 -15.01 9.01 -6.32
CA ASP A 98 -15.24 10.41 -6.68
C ASP A 98 -16.57 10.89 -6.07
N CYS A 99 -16.58 12.13 -5.58
CA CYS A 99 -17.77 12.73 -4.98
C CYS A 99 -18.92 12.97 -5.96
N ASN A 100 -18.61 13.07 -7.24
CA ASN A 100 -19.58 13.19 -8.32
C ASN A 100 -20.08 11.82 -8.82
N ALA A 101 -19.50 10.72 -8.31
CA ALA A 101 -19.88 9.38 -8.73
C ALA A 101 -21.31 9.04 -8.29
N PRO A 102 -22.09 8.35 -9.13
CA PRO A 102 -23.37 7.81 -8.71
C PRO A 102 -23.15 6.57 -7.85
N GLY A 103 -23.46 6.63 -6.56
CA GLY A 103 -23.51 5.43 -5.72
C GLY A 103 -23.24 5.65 -4.25
N PRO A 104 -23.40 4.60 -3.43
CA PRO A 104 -23.15 4.65 -1.99
C PRO A 104 -21.66 4.73 -1.64
N LEU A 105 -20.76 4.52 -2.61
CA LEU A 105 -19.30 4.58 -2.45
C LEU A 105 -18.75 6.00 -2.69
N ALA A 106 -19.55 6.90 -3.27
CA ALA A 106 -19.14 8.26 -3.59
C ALA A 106 -18.68 9.05 -2.35
N CYS A 107 -17.66 9.88 -2.53
CA CYS A 107 -16.96 10.59 -1.45
C CYS A 107 -16.41 9.67 -0.34
N GLY A 108 -16.25 8.37 -0.62
CA GLY A 108 -15.87 7.37 0.36
C GLY A 108 -14.46 6.83 0.15
N VAL A 109 -14.03 6.01 1.11
CA VAL A 109 -12.84 5.17 1.01
C VAL A 109 -13.24 3.72 1.24
N PRO A 110 -12.50 2.72 0.72
CA PRO A 110 -12.82 1.33 0.98
C PRO A 110 -12.69 1.00 2.46
N TYR A 111 -13.41 -0.06 2.87
CA TYR A 111 -13.44 -0.55 4.25
C TYR A 111 -12.05 -0.97 4.79
N THR A 112 -11.08 -1.17 3.90
CA THR A 112 -9.67 -1.52 4.21
C THR A 112 -8.89 -0.36 4.80
N CYS A 113 -9.29 0.88 4.50
CA CYS A 113 -8.78 2.08 5.14
C CYS A 113 -9.25 2.25 6.59
N CYS A 114 -10.20 1.43 7.05
CA CYS A 114 -10.75 1.57 8.38
C CYS A 114 -9.97 0.74 9.39
N PHE A 115 -9.58 1.39 10.48
CA PHE A 115 -8.97 0.71 11.61
C PHE A 115 -9.98 -0.25 12.25
N ARG A 116 -9.56 -1.50 12.40
CA ARG A 116 -10.34 -2.55 13.06
C ARG A 116 -9.69 -2.89 14.39
N ASN A 117 -10.49 -3.03 15.44
CA ASN A 117 -10.08 -3.77 16.63
C ASN A 117 -10.45 -5.25 16.41
N THR A 118 -9.59 -6.19 16.81
CA THR A 118 -9.69 -7.62 16.47
C THR A 118 -10.91 -8.32 17.08
N THR A 119 -11.66 -7.64 17.94
CA THR A 119 -12.82 -8.15 18.69
C THR A 119 -14.17 -7.71 18.13
N GLU A 120 -14.22 -6.91 17.06
CA GLU A 120 -15.47 -6.30 16.58
C GLU A 120 -15.87 -6.71 15.15
N VAL A 121 -17.17 -6.69 14.89
CA VAL A 121 -17.77 -6.91 13.56
C VAL A 121 -17.29 -5.81 12.61
N VAL A 122 -16.90 -6.20 11.40
CA VAL A 122 -16.42 -5.25 10.39
C VAL A 122 -17.54 -4.29 9.98
N ASN A 123 -17.40 -3.01 10.33
CA ASN A 123 -18.23 -1.96 9.76
C ASN A 123 -17.75 -1.64 8.34
N THR A 124 -18.48 -2.09 7.34
CA THR A 124 -18.15 -1.83 5.92
C THR A 124 -18.50 -0.41 5.46
N MET A 125 -19.23 0.37 6.26
CA MET A 125 -19.62 1.76 5.97
C MET A 125 -18.76 2.81 6.69
N CYS A 126 -17.71 2.40 7.42
CA CYS A 126 -16.80 3.29 8.12
C CYS A 126 -16.16 4.38 7.22
N GLY A 127 -15.95 4.06 5.94
CA GLY A 127 -15.39 4.95 4.93
C GLY A 127 -16.41 5.82 4.22
N TYR A 128 -17.69 5.82 4.62
CA TYR A 128 -18.74 6.57 3.93
C TYR A 128 -18.60 8.09 4.14
N ARG A 129 -18.58 8.85 3.03
CA ARG A 129 -18.47 10.32 2.98
C ARG A 129 -17.32 10.89 3.81
N THR A 130 -16.20 10.18 3.87
CA THR A 130 -15.00 10.62 4.61
C THR A 130 -14.24 11.70 3.86
N ILE A 131 -14.27 11.72 2.53
CA ILE A 131 -13.58 12.70 1.67
C ILE A 131 -14.25 14.08 1.76
N ASP A 132 -15.58 14.09 1.86
CA ASP A 132 -16.47 15.27 1.92
C ASP A 132 -16.43 15.98 3.29
N LYS A 133 -16.05 15.28 4.36
CA LYS A 133 -15.93 15.87 5.70
C LYS A 133 -14.73 16.82 5.73
N GLU A 134 -15.00 18.13 5.68
CA GLU A 134 -13.99 19.15 5.87
C GLU A 134 -13.21 18.94 7.18
N VAL A 135 -11.88 19.04 7.07
CA VAL A 135 -10.90 19.12 8.17
C VAL A 135 -11.24 20.26 9.16
N MET A 136 -12.16 21.17 8.79
CA MET A 136 -12.66 22.26 9.64
C MET A 136 -13.36 21.76 10.91
N SER A 137 -13.92 20.54 10.91
CA SER A 137 -14.46 19.90 12.12
C SER A 137 -13.39 19.29 13.04
N LEU A 138 -12.17 19.02 12.54
CA LEU A 138 -11.09 18.39 13.31
C LEU A 138 -10.26 19.40 14.11
N LYS A 139 -10.18 20.67 13.69
CA LYS A 139 -9.48 21.72 14.47
C LYS A 139 -10.18 22.04 15.80
N SER A 140 -11.52 21.94 15.88
CA SER A 140 -12.28 22.11 17.13
C SER A 140 -12.25 20.86 18.03
N LEU A 141 -11.91 19.70 17.48
CA LEU A 141 -11.79 18.42 18.19
C LEU A 141 -10.37 18.11 18.70
N SER A 142 -9.35 18.89 18.31
CA SER A 142 -7.97 18.71 18.79
C SER A 142 -7.81 18.88 20.32
N SER A 143 -8.79 19.43 21.03
CA SER A 143 -8.81 19.47 22.50
C SER A 143 -9.47 18.24 23.16
N ARG A 144 -10.06 17.31 22.39
CA ARG A 144 -10.60 16.04 22.91
C ARG A 144 -10.01 14.87 22.15
N LYS A 145 -8.94 14.35 22.72
CA LYS A 145 -8.31 13.08 22.33
C LYS A 145 -9.36 11.95 22.43
N ALA A 146 -9.33 11.07 21.42
CA ALA A 146 -9.93 9.73 21.35
C ALA A 146 -11.42 9.61 20.94
N ALA A 147 -11.62 8.66 20.03
CA ALA A 147 -12.87 8.07 19.53
C ALA A 147 -13.72 8.93 18.57
N LEU A 148 -13.76 8.51 17.30
CA LEU A 148 -14.87 8.80 16.39
C LEU A 148 -16.17 8.30 17.05
N PRO A 149 -17.19 9.15 17.26
CA PRO A 149 -18.47 8.68 17.74
C PRO A 149 -19.19 7.93 16.61
N VAL A 150 -19.51 6.68 16.86
CA VAL A 150 -20.43 5.87 16.05
C VAL A 150 -21.82 6.53 16.14
N PRO A 151 -22.50 6.85 15.03
CA PRO A 151 -23.87 7.34 15.10
C PRO A 151 -24.78 6.21 15.57
N SER A 152 -25.48 6.41 16.68
CA SER A 152 -26.51 5.50 17.19
C SER A 152 -27.74 5.54 16.28
N PRO A 153 -28.41 4.40 16.04
CA PRO A 153 -29.66 4.38 15.29
C PRO A 153 -30.80 4.92 16.17
N GLY A 154 -31.58 5.85 15.61
CA GLY A 154 -32.90 6.23 16.09
C GLY A 154 -33.97 5.59 15.22
#